data_AF-A0A2A5M8H9-F1
#
_entry.id   AF-A0A2A5M8H9-F1
#
_cell.length_a   1.000
_cell.length_b   1.000
_cell.length_c   1.000
_cell.angle_alpha   90.00
_cell.angle_beta   90.00
_cell.angle_gamma   90.00
#
_symmetry.space_group_name_H-M   'P 1'
#
loop_
_entity.id
_entity.type
_entity.pdbx_description
1 polymer ?
#
loop_
_entity_poly.entity_id
_entity_poly.type
_entity_poly.pdbx_seq_one_letter_code
_entity_poly.pdbx_strand_id
1 'polypeptide(L)' 'MKILVPATSANLGPGFDCLGLSLKLFNETQIQKSGVFSISIGGEGSDNIFLKKN' A
#
# COMPACT_ATOMS: atom_id res chain seq x y z
N MET A 1 1.78 -15.17 -7.04
CA MET A 1 1.59 -13.89 -7.75
C MET A 1 2.19 -12.79 -6.89
N LYS A 2 2.97 -11.89 -7.48
CA LYS A 2 3.58 -10.74 -6.79
C LYS A 2 3.01 -9.45 -7.37
N ILE A 3 2.53 -8.56 -6.52
CA ILE A 3 1.98 -7.25 -6.87
C ILE A 3 2.86 -6.19 -6.22
N LEU A 4 3.24 -5.17 -6.98
CA LEU A 4 3.96 -4.00 -6.49
C LEU A 4 3.07 -2.77 -6.69
N VAL A 5 2.78 -2.05 -5.60
CA VAL A 5 1.96 -0.82 -5.64
C VAL A 5 2.86 0.35 -5.26
N PRO A 6 3.03 1.37 -6.11
CA PRO A 6 3.87 2.51 -5.77
C PRO A 6 3.17 3.39 -4.72
N ALA A 7 3.97 3.98 -3.84
CA ALA A 7 3.54 5.10 -3.02
C ALA A 7 3.24 6.31 -3.90
N THR A 8 2.32 7.16 -3.46
CA THR A 8 1.90 8.35 -4.19
C THR A 8 2.00 9.60 -3.32
N SER A 9 2.21 10.74 -3.96
CA SER A 9 1.95 12.06 -3.38
C SER A 9 0.80 12.71 -4.14
N ALA A 10 -0.10 13.37 -3.42
CA ALA A 10 -1.22 14.13 -4.00
C ALA A 10 -1.04 15.64 -3.76
N ASN A 11 -1.97 16.45 -4.29
CA ASN A 11 -2.13 17.87 -3.98
C ASN A 11 -0.85 18.70 -4.18
N LEU A 12 -0.19 18.50 -5.33
CA LEU A 12 1.09 19.11 -5.68
C LEU A 12 0.94 20.63 -5.92
N GLY A 13 1.03 21.41 -4.84
CA GLY A 13 0.87 22.86 -4.87
C GLY A 13 -0.58 23.26 -5.19
N PRO A 14 -0.83 24.13 -6.19
CA PRO A 14 -2.20 24.54 -6.56
C PRO A 14 -3.03 23.40 -7.18
N GLY A 15 -2.44 22.23 -7.43
CA GLY A 15 -3.10 21.05 -8.01
C GLY A 15 -3.97 20.25 -7.05
N PHE A 16 -4.76 20.93 -6.23
CA PHE A 16 -5.68 20.30 -5.27
C PHE A 16 -6.67 19.38 -5.99
N ASP A 17 -6.83 18.15 -5.49
CA ASP A 17 -7.73 17.11 -5.99
C ASP A 17 -7.58 16.77 -7.50
N CYS A 18 -6.44 17.13 -8.12
CA CYS A 18 -6.21 16.89 -9.55
C CYS A 18 -4.81 16.32 -9.84
N LEU A 19 -3.78 16.75 -9.09
CA LEU A 19 -2.41 16.33 -9.34
C LEU A 19 -1.97 15.22 -8.38
N GLY A 20 -1.42 14.16 -8.95
CA GLY A 20 -0.79 13.05 -8.23
C GLY A 20 0.53 12.63 -8.87
N LEU A 21 1.47 12.15 -8.06
CA LEU A 21 2.77 11.67 -8.49
C LEU A 21 3.05 10.29 -7.88
N SER A 22 3.41 9.33 -8.72
CA SER A 22 3.95 8.04 -8.29
C SER A 22 5.41 8.20 -7.86
N LEU A 23 5.78 7.58 -6.75
CA LEU A 23 7.14 7.57 -6.22
C LEU A 23 7.80 6.21 -6.46
N LYS A 24 9.13 6.18 -6.52
CA LYS A 24 9.93 4.94 -6.60
C LYS A 24 10.07 4.28 -5.21
N LEU A 25 8.94 4.14 -4.52
CA LEU A 25 8.78 3.49 -3.23
C LEU A 25 7.56 2.59 -3.37
N PHE A 26 7.63 1.34 -2.91
CA PHE A 26 6.60 0.34 -3.23
C PHE A 26 6.15 -0.43 -2.00
N ASN A 27 4.85 -0.74 -1.95
CA ASN A 27 4.34 -1.82 -1.15
C ASN A 27 4.34 -3.13 -1.97
N GLU A 28 4.76 -4.23 -1.37
CA GLU A 28 4.84 -5.54 -2.01
C GLU A 28 3.82 -6.51 -1.42
N THR A 29 2.96 -7.07 -2.26
CA THR A 29 2.00 -8.10 -1.86
C THR A 29 2.30 -9.41 -2.59
N GLN A 30 2.57 -10.46 -1.81
CA GLN A 30 2.78 -11.81 -2.33
C GLN A 30 1.55 -12.67 -2.03
N ILE A 31 1.02 -13.34 -3.06
CA ILE A 31 -0.14 -14.22 -2.97
C ILE A 31 0.25 -15.60 -3.46
N GLN A 32 0.02 -16.61 -2.63
CA GLN A 32 0.32 -18.01 -2.90
C GLN A 32 -0.88 -18.89 -2.58
N LYS A 33 -1.00 -20.03 -3.27
CA LYS A 33 -2.00 -21.04 -2.92
C LYS A 33 -1.67 -21.60 -1.54
N SER A 34 -2.67 -21.76 -0.70
CA SER A 34 -2.55 -22.31 0.65
C SER A 34 -3.76 -23.17 0.96
N GLY A 35 -3.58 -24.21 1.77
CA GLY A 35 -4.69 -25.02 2.30
C GLY A 35 -5.46 -24.33 3.43
N VAL A 36 -4.89 -23.25 3.99
CA VAL A 36 -5.48 -22.46 5.07
C VAL A 36 -5.31 -20.98 4.80
N PHE A 37 -6.27 -20.17 5.23
CA PHE A 37 -6.17 -18.71 5.11
C PHE A 37 -5.21 -18.14 6.16
N SER A 38 -4.23 -17.35 5.71
CA SER A 38 -3.26 -16.68 6.56
C SER A 38 -2.83 -15.36 5.92
N ILE A 39 -2.68 -14.32 6.74
CA ILE A 39 -2.12 -13.03 6.34
C ILE A 39 -0.92 -12.74 7.23
N SER A 40 0.16 -12.27 6.62
CA SER A 40 1.33 -11.72 7.31
C SER A 40 1.59 -10.32 6.79
N ILE A 41 1.75 -9.36 7.70
CA ILE A 41 2.05 -7.96 7.38
C ILE A 41 3.40 -7.64 8.02
N GLY A 42 4.27 -6.94 7.30
CA GLY A 42 5.56 -6.48 7.81
C GLY A 42 5.85 -5.07 7.33
N GLY A 43 6.70 -4.36 8.07
CA GLY A 43 7.04 -2.97 7.77
C GLY A 43 6.31 -1.98 8.69
N GLU A 44 6.16 -0.74 8.23
CA GLU A 44 5.52 0.32 8.99
C GLU A 44 4.03 0.02 9.21
N GLY A 45 3.57 0.22 10.45
CA GLY A 45 2.18 -0.05 10.83
C GLY A 45 1.80 -1.51 11.04
N SER A 46 2.73 -2.48 10.98
CA SER A 46 2.43 -3.92 11.11
C SER A 46 1.79 -4.30 12.44
N ASP A 47 2.05 -3.53 13.50
CA ASP A 47 1.50 -3.76 14.84
C ASP A 47 0.03 -3.31 14.95
N ASN A 48 -0.47 -2.61 13.93
CA ASN A 48 -1.85 -2.16 13.84
C ASN A 48 -2.57 -2.86 12.69
N ILE A 49 -3.11 -4.04 13.00
CA ILE A 49 -3.88 -4.87 12.06
C ILE A 49 -5.23 -4.26 11.65
N PHE A 50 -5.65 -3.16 12.27
CA PHE A 50 -6.88 -2.47 11.90
C PHE A 50 -6.59 -1.47 10.78
N LEU A 51 -7.31 -1.62 9.67
CA LEU A 51 -7.33 -0.59 8.62
C LEU A 51 -7.84 0.72 9.23
N LYS A 52 -7.01 1.76 9.14
CA LYS A 52 -7.40 3.11 9.51
C LYS A 52 -8.58 3.52 8.62
N LYS A 53 -9.78 3.56 9.21
CA LYS A 53 -10.97 4.08 8.53
C LYS A 53 -10.84 5.59 8.47
N ASN A 54 -10.94 6.14 7.26
CA ASN A 54 -11.13 7.57 7.04
C ASN A 54 -12.58 7.95 7.32
#